data_AF-A0A954W3B2-F1
#
_entry.id   AF-A0A954W3B2-F1
#
_cell.length_a   1.000
_cell.length_b   1.000
_cell.length_c   1.000
_cell.angle_alpha   90.00
_cell.angle_beta   90.00
_cell.angle_gamma   90.00
#
_symmetry.space_group_name_H-M   'P 1'
#
loop_
_entity.id
_entity.type
_entity.pdbx_description
1 polymer ?
#
loop_
_entity_poly.entity_id
_entity_poly.type
_entity_poly.pdbx_seq_one_letter_code
_entity_poly.pdbx_strand_id
1 'polypeptide(L)'
;LNDPFFHEQATNIAAQAKSSVGVSASDEVRVRWFFQRILQRDPTADELALALQFLQDYPAPPDKNLAAYVRILLASNEFLHVD
;
A
#
# COMPACT_ATOMS: atom_id res chain seq x y z
N LEU A 1 10.65 -6.82 -9.51
CA LEU A 1 11.04 -5.90 -8.40
C LEU A 1 11.59 -4.55 -8.88
N ASN A 2 12.37 -4.46 -9.97
CA ASN A 2 12.80 -3.19 -10.62
C ASN A 2 12.05 -2.91 -11.93
N ASP A 3 10.81 -3.39 -12.06
CA ASP A 3 10.03 -3.13 -13.27
C ASP A 3 9.44 -1.71 -13.18
N PRO A 4 9.76 -0.78 -14.10
CA PRO A 4 9.19 0.56 -14.13
C PRO A 4 7.66 0.56 -14.07
N PHE A 5 7.02 -0.43 -14.71
CA PHE A 5 5.57 -0.58 -14.68
C PHE A 5 5.04 -0.75 -13.26
N PHE A 6 5.71 -1.57 -12.44
CA PHE A 6 5.30 -1.85 -11.07
C PHE A 6 5.43 -0.62 -10.16
N HIS A 7 6.46 0.20 -10.39
CA HIS A 7 6.64 1.46 -9.68
C HIS A 7 5.57 2.50 -10.06
N GLU A 8 5.21 2.58 -11.34
CA GLU A 8 4.15 3.45 -11.82
C GLU A 8 2.78 3.01 -11.27
N GLN A 9 2.46 1.71 -11.32
CA GLN A 9 1.23 1.17 -10.76
C GLN A 9 1.11 1.47 -9.26
N ALA A 10 2.18 1.24 -8.49
CA ALA A 10 2.15 1.53 -7.06
C ALA A 10 1.98 3.03 -6.75
N THR A 11 2.60 3.89 -7.54
CA THR A 11 2.43 5.35 -7.43
C THR A 11 0.98 5.76 -7.73
N ASN A 12 0.40 5.19 -8.79
CA ASN A 12 -0.98 5.47 -9.20
C ASN A 12 -1.99 5.01 -8.14
N ILE A 13 -1.82 3.82 -7.58
CA ILE A 13 -2.68 3.29 -6.52
C ILE A 13 -2.55 4.14 -5.24
N ALA A 14 -1.34 4.55 -4.86
CA ALA A 14 -1.13 5.44 -3.72
C ALA A 14 -1.81 6.81 -3.92
N ALA A 15 -1.79 7.35 -5.14
CA ALA A 15 -2.49 8.59 -5.49
C ALA A 15 -4.02 8.41 -5.46
N GLN A 16 -4.53 7.27 -5.95
CA GLN A 16 -5.96 6.96 -5.91
C GLN A 16 -6.49 6.92 -4.47
N ALA A 17 -5.75 6.30 -3.53
CA ALA A 17 -6.15 6.30 -2.12
C ALA A 17 -6.39 7.71 -1.58
N LYS A 18 -5.51 8.68 -1.88
CA LYS A 18 -5.71 10.08 -1.46
C LYS A 18 -7.01 10.67 -1.99
N SER A 19 -7.37 10.38 -3.24
CA SER A 19 -8.61 10.85 -3.83
C SER A 19 -9.85 10.11 -3.31
N SER A 20 -9.73 8.82 -2.98
CA SER A 20 -10.85 7.98 -2.57
C SER A 20 -11.20 8.12 -1.10
N VAL A 21 -10.20 8.18 -0.21
CA VAL A 21 -10.42 8.28 1.25
C VAL A 21 -10.22 9.69 1.81
N GLY A 22 -9.70 10.61 0.99
CA GLY A 22 -9.46 12.01 1.35
C GLY A 22 -8.01 12.29 1.74
N VAL A 23 -7.56 13.51 1.45
CA VAL A 23 -6.16 13.94 1.65
C VAL A 23 -5.76 13.96 3.12
N SER A 24 -6.71 14.19 4.03
CA SER A 24 -6.49 14.21 5.48
C SER A 24 -6.78 12.87 6.16
N ALA A 25 -7.05 11.81 5.40
CA ALA A 25 -7.26 10.48 5.97
C ALA A 25 -5.98 9.97 6.63
N SER A 26 -6.14 9.29 7.77
CA SER A 26 -5.05 8.62 8.49
C SER A 26 -4.45 7.49 7.66
N ASP A 27 -3.23 7.10 8.01
CA ASP A 27 -2.56 5.96 7.37
C ASP A 27 -3.33 4.66 7.55
N GLU A 28 -4.02 4.46 8.68
CA GLU A 28 -4.88 3.28 8.88
C GLU A 28 -5.96 3.19 7.80
N VAL A 29 -6.67 4.30 7.52
CA VAL A 29 -7.73 4.32 6.51
C VAL A 29 -7.16 4.02 5.12
N ARG A 30 -5.97 4.54 4.80
CA ARG A 30 -5.28 4.28 3.54
C ARG A 30 -4.84 2.82 3.42
N VAL A 31 -4.28 2.25 4.49
CA VAL A 31 -3.86 0.85 4.53
C VAL A 31 -5.06 -0.06 4.29
N ARG A 32 -6.17 0.12 5.00
CA ARG A 32 -7.39 -0.66 4.78
C ARG A 32 -7.89 -0.55 3.34
N TRP A 33 -7.83 0.65 2.75
CA TRP A 33 -8.18 0.86 1.35
C TRP A 33 -7.27 0.08 0.39
N PHE A 34 -5.95 0.03 0.64
CA PHE A 34 -5.03 -0.76 -0.18
C PHE A 34 -5.31 -2.26 -0.10
N PHE A 35 -5.58 -2.79 1.10
CA PHE A 35 -5.93 -4.19 1.30
C PHE A 35 -7.20 -4.58 0.52
N GLN A 36 -8.24 -3.75 0.60
CA GLN A 36 -9.47 -3.97 -0.17
C GLN A 36 -9.22 -3.87 -1.69
N ARG A 37 -8.39 -2.93 -2.12
CA ARG A 37 -8.12 -2.70 -3.54
C ARG A 37 -7.26 -3.79 -4.18
N ILE A 38 -6.27 -4.32 -3.46
CA ILE A 38 -5.24 -5.23 -3.99
C ILE A 38 -5.54 -6.69 -3.63
N LEU A 39 -5.94 -6.95 -2.40
CA LEU A 39 -6.13 -8.29 -1.84
C LEU A 39 -7.61 -8.65 -1.64
N GLN A 40 -8.55 -7.74 -1.92
CA GLN A 40 -10.00 -7.94 -1.83
C GLN A 40 -10.48 -8.44 -0.46
N ARG A 41 -9.80 -8.03 0.62
CA ARG A 41 -10.15 -8.33 2.01
C ARG A 41 -9.69 -7.21 2.94
N ASP A 42 -10.12 -7.27 4.19
CA ASP A 42 -9.56 -6.44 5.24
C ASP A 42 -8.20 -6.96 5.73
N PRO A 43 -7.30 -6.08 6.19
CA PRO A 43 -6.12 -6.51 6.92
C PRO A 43 -6.52 -7.14 8.25
N THR A 44 -5.76 -8.15 8.68
CA THR A 44 -5.76 -8.59 10.06
C THR A 44 -5.15 -7.51 10.98
N ALA A 45 -5.32 -7.65 12.30
CA ALA A 45 -4.76 -6.71 13.26
C ALA A 45 -3.23 -6.61 13.16
N ASP A 46 -2.55 -7.75 13.01
CA ASP A 46 -1.08 -7.81 12.90
C ASP A 46 -0.59 -7.18 11.59
N GLU A 47 -1.27 -7.45 10.48
CA GLU A 47 -0.94 -6.83 9.18
C GLU A 47 -1.11 -5.31 9.21
N LEU A 48 -2.17 -4.82 9.86
CA LEU A 48 -2.38 -3.39 10.01
C LEU A 48 -1.28 -2.76 10.90
N ALA A 49 -0.93 -3.41 12.01
CA ALA A 49 0.13 -2.93 12.89
C ALA A 49 1.49 -2.86 12.16
N LEU A 50 1.84 -3.91 11.42
CA LEU A 50 3.06 -3.95 10.61
C LEU A 50 3.07 -2.87 9.52
N ALA A 51 1.94 -2.64 8.85
CA ALA A 51 1.80 -1.59 7.84
C ALA A 51 2.02 -0.19 8.43
N LEU A 52 1.42 0.10 9.58
CA LEU A 52 1.56 1.38 10.25
C LEU A 52 3.00 1.59 10.74
N GLN A 53 3.62 0.56 11.30
CA GLN A 53 5.03 0.61 11.70
C GLN A 53 5.94 0.88 10.50
N PHE A 54 5.70 0.19 9.39
CA PHE A 54 6.45 0.42 8.15
C PHE A 54 6.32 1.87 7.67
N LEU A 55 5.10 2.42 7.65
CA LEU A 55 4.88 3.81 7.18
C LEU A 55 5.52 4.85 8.10
N GLN A 56 5.65 4.56 9.40
CA GLN A 56 6.34 5.40 10.38
C GLN A 56 7.87 5.35 10.23
N ASP A 57 8.43 4.16 10.05
CA ASP A 57 9.88 3.94 10.06
C ASP A 57 10.55 4.17 8.69
N TYR A 58 9.78 4.10 7.61
CA TYR A 58 10.36 4.17 6.26
C TYR A 58 10.87 5.59 5.97
N PRO A 59 12.17 5.78 5.68
CA PRO A 59 12.78 7.09 5.55
C PRO A 59 12.51 7.69 4.16
N ALA A 60 11.25 8.00 3.86
CA ALA A 60 10.89 8.75 2.67
C ALA A 60 9.78 9.78 2.97
N PRO A 61 9.57 10.76 2.07
CA PRO A 61 8.42 11.64 2.13
C PRO A 61 7.12 10.81 2.18
N PRO A 62 6.06 11.28 2.89
CA PRO A 62 4.83 10.51 3.08
C PRO A 62 4.25 9.89 1.81
N ASP A 63 4.33 10.63 0.69
CA ASP A 63 3.85 10.19 -0.62
C ASP A 63 4.65 9.03 -1.20
N LYS A 64 5.95 8.99 -0.93
CA LYS A 64 6.85 7.91 -1.35
C LYS A 64 6.76 6.71 -0.41
N ASN A 65 6.42 6.90 0.87
CA ASN A 65 6.17 5.80 1.82
C ASN A 65 4.98 4.96 1.39
N LEU A 66 3.87 5.60 1.00
CA LEU A 66 2.67 4.89 0.54
C LEU A 66 2.93 4.10 -0.74
N ALA A 67 3.60 4.68 -1.73
CA ALA A 67 3.96 3.97 -2.95
C ALA A 67 4.95 2.81 -2.68
N ALA A 68 5.85 2.94 -1.70
CA ALA A 68 6.71 1.84 -1.26
C ALA A 68 5.90 0.70 -0.62
N TYR A 69 4.95 1.03 0.24
CA TYR A 69 4.09 0.04 0.88
C TYR A 69 3.20 -0.71 -0.13
N VAL A 70 2.61 0.01 -1.09
CA VAL A 70 1.81 -0.61 -2.16
C VAL A 70 2.62 -1.60 -2.99
N ARG A 71 3.91 -1.34 -3.24
CA ARG A 71 4.80 -2.29 -3.93
C ARG A 71 4.96 -3.60 -3.15
N ILE A 72 5.02 -3.53 -1.82
CA ILE A 72 5.11 -4.72 -0.97
C ILE A 72 3.82 -5.55 -1.08
N LEU A 73 2.66 -4.90 -1.03
CA LEU A 73 1.36 -5.57 -1.15
C LEU A 73 1.13 -6.19 -2.53
N LEU A 74 1.50 -5.48 -3.60
CA LEU A 74 1.41 -6.03 -4.96
C LEU A 74 2.32 -7.26 -5.10
N ALA A 75 3.54 -7.20 -4.54
CA ALA A 75 4.47 -8.32 -4.59
C ALA A 75 3.93 -9.53 -3.81
N SER A 76 3.32 -9.31 -2.64
CA SER A 76 2.71 -10.41 -1.87
C SER A 76 1.50 -11.03 -2.58
N ASN A 77 0.80 -10.27 -3.44
CA ASN A 77 -0.31 -10.79 -4.26
C ASN A 77 0.18 -11.55 -5.50
N GLU A 78 1.28 -11.12 -6.12
CA GLU A 78 1.90 -11.86 -7.23
C GLU A 78 2.38 -13.24 -6.76
N PHE A 79 2.94 -13.36 -5.55
CA PHE A 79 3.28 -14.66 -4.96
C PHE A 79 2.07 -15.58 -4.75
N LEU A 80 0.85 -15.05 -4.63
CA LEU A 80 -0.37 -15.84 -4.52
C LEU A 80 -0.92 -16.34 -5.87
N HIS A 81 -0.51 -15.73 -6.99
CA HIS A 81 -1.03 -16.05 -8.34
C HIS A 81 -0.07 -16.90 -9.20
N VAL A 82 1.13 -17.22 -8.70
CA VAL A 82 2.20 -17.89 -9.48
C VAL A 82 2.39 -19.38 -9.11
N ASP A 83 1.47 -19.99 -8.36
CA ASP A 83 1.41 -21.46 -8.17
C ASP A 83 0.40 -22.12 -9.13
#